data_AF-A0A8J2PVJ5-F1
#
_entry.id   AF-A0A8J2PVJ5-F1
#
_cell.length_a   1.000
_cell.length_b   1.000
_cell.length_c   1.000
_cell.angle_alpha   90.00
_cell.angle_beta   90.00
_cell.angle_gamma   90.00
#
_symmetry.space_group_name_H-M   'P 1'
#
loop_
_entity.id
_entity.type
_entity.pdbx_description
1 polymer ?
#
loop_
_entity_poly.entity_id
_entity_poly.type
_entity_poly.pdbx_seq_one_letter_code
_entity_poly.pdbx_strand_id
1 'polypeptide(L)'
;IPSPIVTWYLNEIQQPSNLIAQSEREVISEVKVPTLDRSHHRSILACKARNTLLIQPISKTVTIDMNLRPLTVAIQHRNSQLSTDTPYEIICESWGANPPATISWFLDNVKLNTTAE
;
A
#
# COMPACT_ATOMS: atom_id res chain seq x y z
N ILE A 1 34.42 -16.81 7.76
CA ILE A 1 32.99 -16.96 7.38
C ILE A 1 32.92 -16.59 5.90
N PRO A 2 32.37 -17.44 5.01
CA PRO A 2 32.31 -17.12 3.59
C PRO A 2 31.44 -15.88 3.33
N SER A 3 31.66 -15.22 2.19
CA SER A 3 30.82 -14.12 1.72
C SER A 3 29.36 -14.58 1.61
N PRO A 4 28.38 -13.78 2.07
CA PRO A 4 26.99 -14.17 2.05
C PRO A 4 26.42 -14.21 0.64
N ILE A 5 25.42 -15.06 0.45
CA ILE A 5 24.50 -14.98 -0.69
C ILE A 5 23.34 -14.11 -0.26
N VAL A 6 23.05 -13.07 -1.04
CA VAL A 6 21.88 -12.20 -0.85
C VAL A 6 20.76 -12.68 -1.75
N THR A 7 19.55 -12.82 -1.20
CA THR A 7 18.36 -13.25 -1.93
C THR A 7 17.17 -12.38 -1.53
N TRP A 8 16.37 -12.00 -2.52
CA TRP A 8 15.22 -11.13 -2.35
C TRP A 8 13.91 -11.91 -2.40
N TYR A 9 12.96 -11.51 -1.57
CA TYR A 9 11.63 -12.12 -1.50
C TYR A 9 10.56 -11.05 -1.44
N LEU A 10 9.48 -11.22 -2.18
CA LEU A 10 8.26 -10.42 -2.10
C LEU A 10 7.15 -11.32 -1.58
N ASN A 11 6.61 -11.04 -0.38
CA ASN A 11 5.64 -11.91 0.31
C ASN A 11 6.09 -13.37 0.36
N GLU A 12 7.35 -13.61 0.75
CA GLU A 12 8.01 -14.93 0.77
C GLU A 12 8.26 -15.60 -0.60
N ILE A 13 7.89 -14.97 -1.71
CA ILE A 13 8.19 -15.45 -3.06
C ILE A 13 9.51 -14.88 -3.53
N GLN A 14 10.49 -15.74 -3.81
CA GLN A 14 11.81 -15.31 -4.28
C GLN A 14 11.70 -14.50 -5.57
N GLN A 15 12.37 -13.35 -5.59
CA GLN A 15 12.40 -12.45 -6.73
C GLN A 15 13.73 -12.57 -7.49
N PRO A 16 13.73 -12.37 -8.82
CA PRO A 16 14.96 -12.23 -9.57
C PRO A 16 15.70 -10.97 -9.12
N SER A 17 17.01 -11.08 -8.94
CA SER A 17 17.86 -9.98 -8.48
C SER A 17 19.19 -9.97 -9.24
N ASN A 18 19.75 -8.78 -9.39
CA ASN A 18 21.05 -8.57 -10.01
C ASN A 18 22.12 -8.46 -8.93
N LEU A 19 23.25 -9.12 -9.13
CA LEU A 19 24.45 -8.90 -8.33
C LEU A 19 25.19 -7.70 -8.92
N ILE A 20 25.37 -6.65 -8.13
CA ILE A 20 26.03 -5.42 -8.56
C ILE A 20 27.50 -5.43 -8.19
N ALA A 21 27.81 -5.86 -6.96
CA ALA A 21 29.18 -5.97 -6.48
C ALA A 21 29.33 -7.10 -5.47
N GLN A 22 30.50 -7.72 -5.47
CA GLN A 22 30.89 -8.72 -4.48
C GLN A 22 32.38 -8.57 -4.17
N SER A 23 32.68 -8.37 -2.90
CA SER A 23 34.04 -8.36 -2.35
C SER A 23 34.15 -9.32 -1.17
N GLU A 24 35.32 -9.39 -0.54
CA GLU A 24 35.50 -10.19 0.68
C GLU A 24 34.63 -9.69 1.85
N ARG A 25 34.28 -8.40 1.89
CA ARG A 25 33.58 -7.77 3.03
C ARG A 25 32.16 -7.31 2.71
N GLU A 26 31.80 -7.20 1.44
CA GLU A 26 30.55 -6.58 1.02
C GLU A 26 29.92 -7.31 -0.17
N VAL A 27 28.60 -7.43 -0.16
CA VAL A 27 27.80 -7.94 -1.26
C VAL A 27 26.64 -6.98 -1.51
N ILE A 28 26.56 -6.46 -2.73
CA ILE A 28 25.52 -5.52 -3.16
C ILE A 28 24.65 -6.23 -4.19
N SER A 29 23.37 -6.38 -3.88
CA SER A 29 22.37 -6.93 -4.78
C SER A 29 21.20 -5.97 -4.95
N GLU A 30 20.73 -5.84 -6.18
CA GLU A 30 19.59 -5.01 -6.55
C GLU A 30 18.41 -5.91 -6.96
N VAL A 31 17.21 -5.58 -6.47
CA VAL A 31 15.95 -6.18 -6.92
C VAL A 31 15.10 -5.11 -7.61
N LYS A 32 14.47 -5.48 -8.72
CA LYS A 32 13.47 -4.67 -9.39
C LYS A 32 12.12 -5.34 -9.22
N VAL A 33 11.27 -4.75 -8.38
CA VAL A 33 9.86 -5.14 -8.33
C VAL A 33 9.18 -4.49 -9.54
N PRO A 34 8.51 -5.26 -10.43
CA PRO A 34 7.88 -4.73 -11.64
C PRO A 34 6.69 -3.82 -11.30
N THR A 35 5.90 -3.44 -12.30
CA THR A 35 4.71 -2.58 -12.16
C THR A 35 3.85 -3.00 -10.97
N LEU A 36 3.78 -2.12 -9.97
CA LEU A 36 2.98 -2.34 -8.78
C LEU A 36 1.50 -2.14 -9.09
N ASP A 37 0.68 -3.04 -8.56
CA ASP A 37 -0.78 -2.92 -8.54
C ASP A 37 -1.31 -2.84 -7.10
N ARG A 38 -2.62 -2.66 -6.93
CA ARG A 38 -3.24 -2.49 -5.60
C ARG A 38 -3.02 -3.68 -4.66
N SER A 39 -2.82 -4.90 -5.19
CA SER A 39 -2.57 -6.10 -4.37
C SER A 39 -1.20 -6.06 -3.70
N HIS A 40 -0.30 -5.21 -4.18
CA HIS A 40 1.03 -5.02 -3.61
C HIS A 40 1.04 -4.08 -2.39
N HIS A 41 -0.07 -3.39 -2.09
CA HIS A 41 -0.15 -2.56 -0.89
C HIS A 41 0.03 -3.41 0.37
N ARG A 42 0.95 -2.97 1.24
CA ARG A 42 1.43 -3.68 2.45
C ARG A 42 2.16 -4.99 2.17
N SER A 43 2.56 -5.26 0.93
CA SER A 43 3.46 -6.37 0.63
C SER A 43 4.83 -6.14 1.26
N ILE A 44 5.49 -7.22 1.65
CA ILE A 44 6.77 -7.19 2.36
C ILE A 44 7.87 -7.59 1.39
N LEU A 45 8.81 -6.68 1.14
CA LEU A 45 10.05 -6.94 0.44
C LEU A 45 11.13 -7.28 1.46
N ALA A 46 11.66 -8.51 1.41
CA ALA A 46 12.68 -9.01 2.32
C ALA A 46 14.00 -9.26 1.59
N CYS A 47 15.09 -8.72 2.13
CA CYS A 47 16.45 -9.07 1.78
C CYS A 47 16.97 -10.08 2.81
N LYS A 48 17.35 -11.28 2.38
CA LYS A 48 17.90 -12.34 3.23
C LYS A 48 19.37 -12.58 2.85
N ALA A 49 20.27 -12.51 3.81
CA ALA A 49 21.70 -12.78 3.62
C ALA A 49 22.09 -14.07 4.33
N ARG A 50 22.69 -15.01 3.58
CA ARG A 50 23.06 -16.34 4.07
C ARG A 50 24.53 -16.66 3.81
N ASN A 51 25.31 -16.91 4.87
CA ASN A 51 26.72 -17.29 4.74
C ASN A 51 26.91 -18.80 4.63
N THR A 52 26.16 -19.60 5.40
CA THR A 52 26.25 -21.08 5.39
C THR A 52 24.88 -21.72 5.45
N LEU A 53 24.79 -23.03 5.20
CA LEU A 53 23.56 -23.81 5.33
C LEU A 53 23.22 -24.19 6.80
N LEU A 54 24.16 -23.97 7.72
CA LEU A 54 24.04 -24.40 9.13
C LEU A 54 23.41 -23.34 10.03
N ILE A 55 23.31 -22.10 9.55
CA ILE A 55 22.87 -20.94 10.34
C ILE A 55 21.72 -20.26 9.62
N GLN A 56 20.72 -19.83 10.38
CA GLN A 56 19.58 -19.08 9.85
C GLN A 56 20.07 -17.78 9.18
N PRO A 57 19.60 -17.46 7.96
CA PRO A 57 19.93 -16.20 7.32
C PRO A 57 19.43 -15.00 8.13
N ILE A 58 20.22 -13.93 8.15
CA ILE A 58 19.76 -12.64 8.64
C ILE A 58 18.84 -12.01 7.60
N SER A 59 17.85 -11.24 8.06
CA SER A 59 16.90 -10.59 7.16
C SER A 59 16.61 -9.14 7.55
N LYS A 60 16.34 -8.33 6.54
CA LYS A 60 15.79 -6.98 6.66
C LYS A 60 14.61 -6.84 5.71
N THR A 61 13.59 -6.13 6.17
CA THR A 61 12.33 -5.99 5.44
C THR A 61 11.99 -4.53 5.20
N VAL A 62 11.29 -4.29 4.10
CA VAL A 62 10.65 -3.02 3.75
C VAL A 62 9.21 -3.33 3.38
N THR A 63 8.26 -2.57 3.92
CA THR A 63 6.85 -2.70 3.58
C THR A 63 6.49 -1.72 2.47
N ILE A 64 5.85 -2.20 1.42
CA ILE A 64 5.37 -1.36 0.32
C ILE A 64 4.11 -0.64 0.78
N ASP A 65 4.23 0.66 1.06
CA ASP A 65 3.09 1.53 1.31
C ASP A 65 2.70 2.25 0.01
N MET A 66 1.41 2.23 -0.33
CA MET A 66 0.93 2.69 -1.63
C MET A 66 -0.16 3.74 -1.47
N ASN A 67 -0.05 4.83 -2.23
CA ASN A 67 -1.14 5.79 -2.35
C ASN A 67 -2.20 5.24 -3.31
N LEU A 68 -3.38 4.95 -2.78
CA LEU A 68 -4.49 4.33 -3.51
C LEU A 68 -5.69 5.27 -3.53
N ARG A 69 -6.17 5.58 -4.75
CA ARG A 69 -7.46 6.26 -4.94
C ARG A 69 -8.61 5.38 -4.43
N PRO A 70 -9.74 5.96 -3.97
CA PRO A 70 -10.95 5.21 -3.65
C PRO A 70 -11.29 4.23 -4.78
N LEU A 71 -11.68 3.02 -4.40
CA LEU A 71 -12.20 2.03 -5.33
C LEU A 71 -13.65 2.34 -5.69
N THR A 72 -14.43 2.74 -4.68
CA THR A 72 -15.86 3.03 -4.79
C THR A 72 -16.22 4.21 -3.89
N VAL A 73 -17.22 4.98 -4.31
CA VAL A 73 -17.87 6.04 -3.54
C VAL A 73 -19.38 5.87 -3.68
N ALA A 74 -20.12 5.95 -2.58
CA ALA A 74 -21.57 5.85 -2.59
C ALA A 74 -22.21 6.80 -1.57
N ILE A 75 -23.41 7.29 -1.91
CA ILE A 75 -24.28 8.01 -0.96
C ILE A 75 -25.22 6.97 -0.36
N GLN A 76 -25.14 6.75 0.95
CA GLN A 76 -26.09 5.90 1.67
C GLN A 76 -27.48 6.56 1.70
N HIS A 77 -28.52 5.74 1.64
CA HIS A 77 -29.93 6.15 1.72
C HIS A 77 -30.37 7.25 0.73
N ARG A 78 -30.39 6.93 -0.57
CA ARG A 78 -31.00 7.78 -1.62
C ARG A 78 -32.54 7.76 -1.68
N ASN A 79 -33.22 7.06 -0.77
CA ASN A 79 -34.62 6.65 -0.95
C ASN A 79 -35.59 7.18 0.13
N SER A 80 -35.37 8.39 0.64
CA SER A 80 -36.42 9.13 1.34
C SER A 80 -36.95 10.22 0.41
N GLN A 81 -38.26 10.28 0.24
CA GLN A 81 -38.89 11.49 -0.29
C GLN A 81 -38.49 12.64 0.65
N LEU A 82 -37.91 13.69 0.07
CA LEU A 82 -37.50 14.85 0.83
C LEU A 82 -38.70 15.79 0.94
N SER A 83 -39.02 16.17 2.15
CA SER A 83 -40.05 17.13 2.53
C SER A 83 -39.39 18.46 2.90
N THR A 84 -40.06 19.55 2.55
CA THR A 84 -39.62 20.89 2.95
C THR A 84 -39.56 21.02 4.48
N ASP A 85 -38.68 21.89 4.96
CA ASP A 85 -38.49 22.22 6.38
C ASP A 85 -38.07 21.05 7.29
N THR A 86 -37.64 19.93 6.70
CA THR A 86 -37.08 18.79 7.44
C THR A 86 -35.58 18.71 7.19
N PRO A 87 -34.73 18.68 8.23
CA PRO A 87 -33.30 18.44 8.05
C PRO A 87 -33.04 16.98 7.70
N TYR A 88 -32.10 16.75 6.77
CA TYR A 88 -31.72 15.41 6.33
C TYR A 88 -30.22 15.19 6.52
N GLU A 89 -29.89 14.02 7.07
CA GLU A 89 -28.53 13.53 7.10
C GLU A 89 -28.26 12.76 5.79
N ILE A 90 -27.22 13.17 5.08
CA ILE A 90 -26.77 12.50 3.86
C ILE A 90 -25.37 11.98 4.12
N ILE A 91 -25.21 10.66 4.08
CA ILE A 91 -23.96 9.98 4.36
C ILE A 91 -23.29 9.60 3.04
N CYS A 92 -22.03 9.97 2.88
CA CYS A 92 -21.19 9.52 1.77
C CYS A 92 -20.09 8.63 2.33
N GLU A 93 -19.92 7.46 1.73
CA GLU A 93 -18.89 6.51 2.10
C GLU A 93 -17.94 6.29 0.93
N SER A 94 -16.67 6.10 1.23
CA SER A 94 -15.64 5.74 0.26
C SER A 94 -14.86 4.53 0.75
N TRP A 95 -14.49 3.63 -0.16
CA TRP A 95 -13.81 2.39 0.20
C TRP A 95 -12.52 2.19 -0.58
N GLY A 96 -11.55 1.54 0.06
CA GLY A 96 -10.31 1.08 -0.57
C GLY A 96 -9.25 2.16 -0.80
N ALA A 97 -9.43 3.38 -0.27
CA ALA A 97 -8.41 4.43 -0.34
C ALA A 97 -7.29 4.19 0.68
N ASN A 98 -6.07 4.61 0.33
CA ASN A 98 -4.97 4.76 1.27
C ASN A 98 -4.15 6.00 0.87
N PRO A 99 -3.97 7.01 1.73
CA PRO A 99 -4.64 7.20 3.02
C PRO A 99 -6.19 7.33 2.89
N PRO A 100 -6.95 7.42 4.00
CA PRO A 100 -8.39 7.69 3.94
C PRO A 100 -8.71 8.89 3.05
N ALA A 101 -9.78 8.78 2.26
CA ALA A 101 -10.12 9.82 1.30
C ALA A 101 -10.81 11.00 1.98
N THR A 102 -10.49 12.21 1.52
CA THR A 102 -11.21 13.42 1.91
C THR A 102 -12.51 13.52 1.11
N ILE A 103 -13.65 13.59 1.81
CA ILE A 103 -14.97 13.78 1.21
C ILE A 103 -15.29 15.28 1.20
N SER A 104 -15.83 15.79 0.09
CA SER A 104 -16.27 17.19 -0.03
C SER A 104 -17.64 17.23 -0.68
N TRP A 105 -18.53 18.04 -0.10
CA TRP A 105 -19.91 18.15 -0.55
C TRP A 105 -20.13 19.41 -1.37
N PHE A 106 -20.92 19.26 -2.44
CA PHE A 106 -21.34 20.35 -3.31
C PHE A 106 -22.83 20.22 -3.56
N LEU A 107 -23.55 21.34 -3.47
CA LEU A 107 -24.95 21.45 -3.88
C LEU A 107 -25.03 22.59 -4.89
N ASP A 108 -25.56 22.32 -6.09
CA ASP A 108 -25.64 23.30 -7.19
C ASP A 108 -24.31 24.00 -7.48
N ASN A 109 -23.22 23.22 -7.49
CA ASN A 109 -21.83 23.68 -7.65
C ASN A 109 -21.29 24.59 -6.52
N VAL A 110 -22.04 24.78 -5.44
CA VAL A 110 -21.58 25.51 -4.26
C VAL A 110 -21.04 24.52 -3.23
N LYS A 111 -19.80 24.74 -2.79
CA LYS A 111 -19.16 23.92 -1.75
C LYS A 111 -19.89 24.12 -0.42
N LEU A 112 -20.28 23.02 0.22
CA LEU A 112 -20.85 23.05 1.57
C LEU A 112 -19.72 23.03 2.61
N ASN A 113 -19.83 23.89 3.63
CA ASN A 113 -18.79 24.05 4.66
C ASN A 113 -19.08 23.25 5.93
N THR A 114 -20.29 22.76 6.11
CA THR A 114 -20.72 21.94 7.25
C THR A 114 -20.76 20.48 6.84
N THR A 115 -19.73 19.75 7.22
CA THR A 115 -19.68 18.29 7.17
C THR A 115 -19.37 17.81 8.58
N ALA A 116 -20.25 16.98 9.15
CA ALA A 116 -19.89 16.22 10.35
C ALA A 116 -18.88 15.15 9.92
N GLU A 117 -17.76 15.06 10.64
CA GLU A 117 -16.70 14.06 10.44
C GLU A 117 -17.05 12.74 11.15
#